data_AF-A0A7S2DTA2-F1
#
_entry.id   AF-A0A7S2DTA2-F1
#
_cell.length_a   1.000
_cell.length_b   1.000
_cell.length_c   1.000
_cell.angle_alpha   90.00
_cell.angle_beta   90.00
_cell.angle_gamma   90.00
#
_symmetry.space_group_name_H-M   'P 1'
#
loop_
_entity.id
_entity.type
_entity.pdbx_description
1 polymer ?
#
loop_
_entity_poly.entity_id
_entity_poly.type
_entity_poly.pdbx_seq_one_letter_code
_entity_poly.pdbx_strand_id
1 'polypeptide(L)'
;TVVLGTPLGLMMPLLAGAGKLFPCHPMNKAMSFGFDNVWGPFLGCPGLPLRIFIGAGELLAGLGLLVGLWGDALGSFDAGLSDLCKALVIVASIALFIDMTVAAMVHKYVDGSPGMPAGLSVLALILALLRIFFVGPDHSANQMIATVLSCVVMLGAAVTIGINKANGRHEKIVEEENKQLREMMGV
;
A
#
# COMPACT_ATOMS: atom_id res chain seq x y z
N THR A 1 13.66 11.96 6.10
CA THR A 1 12.51 11.43 5.33
C THR A 1 12.96 10.77 4.04
N VAL A 2 13.84 11.39 3.23
CA VAL A 2 14.35 10.81 1.96
C VAL A 2 14.96 9.41 2.13
N VAL A 3 15.87 9.22 3.10
CA VAL A 3 16.53 7.93 3.34
C VAL A 3 15.53 6.82 3.66
N LEU A 4 14.48 7.12 4.44
CA LEU A 4 13.46 6.14 4.82
C LEU A 4 12.44 5.89 3.71
N GLY A 5 12.05 6.93 3.00
CA GLY A 5 11.05 6.83 1.94
C GLY A 5 11.60 6.31 0.61
N THR A 6 12.92 6.32 0.39
CA THR A 6 13.52 5.78 -0.84
C THR A 6 13.35 4.26 -0.96
N PRO A 7 13.67 3.44 0.07
CA PRO A 7 13.38 2.01 0.02
C PRO A 7 11.91 1.72 -0.22
N LEU A 8 11.01 2.41 0.49
CA LEU A 8 9.56 2.27 0.30
C LEU A 8 9.14 2.65 -1.13
N GLY A 9 9.62 3.80 -1.62
CA GLY A 9 9.35 4.30 -2.96
C GLY A 9 9.96 3.47 -4.08
N LEU A 10 10.99 2.65 -3.82
CA LEU A 10 11.54 1.70 -4.80
C LEU A 10 10.85 0.34 -4.73
N MET A 11 10.57 -0.17 -3.54
CA MET A 11 9.95 -1.49 -3.37
C MET A 11 8.51 -1.51 -3.88
N MET A 12 7.74 -0.45 -3.63
CA MET A 12 6.34 -0.39 -4.04
C MET A 12 6.15 -0.46 -5.57
N PRO A 13 6.81 0.37 -6.41
CA PRO A 13 6.62 0.30 -7.84
C PRO A 13 7.37 -0.87 -8.48
N LEU A 14 8.57 -1.23 -8.00
CA LEU A 14 9.39 -2.25 -8.65
C LEU A 14 8.97 -3.67 -8.29
N LEU A 15 8.43 -3.90 -7.09
CA LEU A 15 8.10 -5.25 -6.62
C LEU A 15 6.59 -5.43 -6.49
N ALA A 16 5.96 -4.66 -5.61
CA ALA A 16 4.56 -4.87 -5.25
C ALA A 16 3.61 -4.51 -6.41
N GLY A 17 3.69 -3.28 -6.90
CA GLY A 17 2.85 -2.76 -7.97
C GLY A 17 3.13 -3.40 -9.32
N ALA A 18 4.39 -3.36 -9.79
CA ALA A 18 4.79 -4.03 -11.03
C ALA A 18 4.49 -5.53 -11.00
N GLY A 19 4.72 -6.19 -9.86
CA GLY A 19 4.38 -7.61 -9.69
C GLY A 19 2.90 -7.89 -9.88
N LYS A 20 2.00 -7.01 -9.43
CA LYS A 20 0.56 -7.18 -9.64
C LYS A 20 0.13 -6.90 -11.08
N LEU A 21 0.77 -5.94 -11.75
CA LEU A 21 0.33 -5.41 -13.05
C LEU A 21 0.93 -6.12 -14.28
N PHE A 22 2.23 -6.41 -14.27
CA PHE A 22 2.93 -6.80 -15.50
C PHE A 22 3.14 -8.31 -15.58
N PRO A 23 2.61 -9.02 -16.60
CA PRO A 23 2.75 -10.47 -16.74
C PRO A 23 4.19 -10.98 -16.83
N CYS A 24 5.11 -10.14 -17.30
CA CYS A 24 6.53 -10.46 -17.41
C CYS A 24 7.27 -10.35 -16.07
N HIS A 25 6.68 -9.74 -15.05
CA HIS A 25 7.32 -9.61 -13.74
C HIS A 25 7.37 -10.99 -13.04
N PRO A 26 8.51 -11.40 -12.45
CA PRO A 26 8.67 -12.74 -11.87
C PRO A 26 7.63 -13.05 -10.78
N MET A 27 7.17 -12.04 -10.04
CA MET A 27 6.14 -12.22 -9.00
C MET A 27 4.70 -12.28 -9.53
N ASN A 28 4.45 -12.00 -10.82
CA ASN A 28 3.09 -11.82 -11.33
C ASN A 28 2.25 -13.09 -11.27
N LYS A 29 2.85 -14.25 -11.53
CA LYS A 29 2.14 -15.53 -11.43
C LYS A 29 1.60 -15.79 -10.02
N ALA A 30 2.46 -15.61 -9.01
CA ALA A 30 2.09 -15.76 -7.61
C ALA A 30 1.06 -14.71 -7.17
N MET A 31 1.25 -13.44 -7.57
CA MET A 31 0.30 -12.37 -7.26
C MET A 31 -1.06 -12.59 -7.93
N SER A 32 -1.10 -13.01 -9.19
CA SER A 32 -2.36 -13.32 -9.88
C SER A 32 -3.12 -14.41 -9.15
N PHE A 33 -2.46 -15.53 -8.86
CA PHE A 33 -3.07 -16.64 -8.15
C PHE A 33 -3.55 -16.24 -6.76
N GLY A 34 -2.70 -15.53 -5.99
CA GLY A 34 -3.08 -15.05 -4.67
C GLY A 34 -4.30 -14.15 -4.73
N PHE A 35 -4.39 -13.22 -5.68
CA PHE A 35 -5.53 -12.32 -5.78
C PHE A 35 -6.82 -13.02 -6.21
N ASP A 36 -6.74 -13.96 -7.14
CA ASP A 36 -7.91 -14.66 -7.65
C ASP A 36 -8.50 -15.66 -6.65
N ASN A 37 -7.66 -16.25 -5.79
CA ASN A 37 -8.06 -17.31 -4.86
C ASN A 37 -8.09 -16.83 -3.39
N VAL A 38 -7.12 -16.03 -2.95
CA VAL A 38 -7.05 -15.59 -1.54
C VAL A 38 -7.66 -14.19 -1.36
N TRP A 39 -7.07 -13.15 -1.97
CA TRP A 39 -7.43 -11.76 -1.63
C TRP A 39 -8.83 -11.36 -2.11
N GLY A 40 -9.19 -11.74 -3.34
CA GLY A 40 -10.50 -11.45 -3.90
C GLY A 40 -11.61 -12.07 -3.06
N PRO A 41 -11.61 -13.41 -2.87
CA PRO A 41 -12.58 -14.08 -2.02
C PRO A 41 -12.58 -13.57 -0.57
N PHE A 42 -11.41 -13.32 0.02
CA PHE A 42 -11.30 -12.74 1.36
C PHE A 42 -12.04 -11.40 1.43
N LEU A 43 -11.74 -10.46 0.53
CA LEU A 43 -12.36 -9.12 0.52
C LEU A 43 -13.77 -9.10 -0.09
N GLY A 44 -14.24 -10.22 -0.64
CA GLY A 44 -15.54 -10.32 -1.29
C GLY A 44 -15.62 -9.59 -2.63
N CYS A 45 -14.49 -9.42 -3.33
CA CYS A 45 -14.38 -8.75 -4.62
C CYS A 45 -13.74 -9.68 -5.67
N PRO A 46 -14.00 -9.49 -6.97
CA PRO A 46 -13.27 -10.24 -8.00
C PRO A 46 -11.76 -9.94 -7.92
N GLY A 47 -10.92 -10.98 -7.97
CA GLY A 47 -9.47 -10.87 -7.75
C GLY A 47 -8.74 -10.00 -8.77
N LEU A 48 -9.00 -10.21 -10.06
CA LEU A 48 -8.39 -9.43 -11.15
C LEU A 48 -8.52 -7.90 -11.02
N PRO A 49 -9.73 -7.31 -10.93
CA PRO A 49 -9.87 -5.86 -10.82
C PRO A 49 -9.26 -5.33 -9.51
N LEU A 50 -9.38 -6.08 -8.41
CA LEU A 50 -8.74 -5.73 -7.15
C LEU A 50 -7.22 -5.67 -7.30
N ARG A 51 -6.62 -6.68 -7.95
CA ARG A 51 -5.18 -6.75 -8.21
C ARG A 51 -4.70 -5.57 -9.05
N ILE A 52 -5.42 -5.25 -10.13
CA ILE A 52 -5.06 -4.13 -11.01
C ILE A 52 -5.15 -2.81 -10.24
N PHE A 53 -6.21 -2.62 -9.45
CA PHE A 53 -6.42 -1.41 -8.67
C PHE A 53 -5.32 -1.21 -7.61
N ILE A 54 -5.05 -2.23 -6.78
CA ILE A 54 -3.99 -2.16 -5.76
C ILE A 54 -2.63 -2.01 -6.43
N GLY A 55 -2.34 -2.78 -7.49
CA GLY A 55 -1.06 -2.70 -8.19
C GLY A 55 -0.78 -1.33 -8.80
N ALA A 56 -1.79 -0.70 -9.42
CA ALA A 56 -1.67 0.66 -9.93
C ALA A 56 -1.49 1.68 -8.80
N GLY A 57 -2.23 1.51 -7.69
CA GLY A 57 -2.10 2.34 -6.50
C GLY A 57 -0.69 2.30 -5.91
N GLU A 58 -0.15 1.12 -5.65
CA GLU A 58 1.21 0.93 -5.12
C GLU A 58 2.27 1.48 -6.07
N LEU A 59 2.12 1.26 -7.38
CA LEU A 59 3.05 1.76 -8.39
C LEU A 59 3.07 3.30 -8.40
N LEU A 60 1.90 3.93 -8.47
CA LEU A 60 1.79 5.38 -8.50
C LEU A 60 2.20 6.02 -7.17
N ALA A 61 1.81 5.44 -6.04
CA ALA A 61 2.18 5.94 -4.72
C ALA A 61 3.70 5.85 -4.51
N GLY A 62 4.33 4.75 -4.93
CA GLY A 62 5.77 4.57 -4.85
C GLY A 62 6.55 5.55 -5.73
N LEU A 63 6.16 5.69 -7.00
CA LEU A 63 6.78 6.69 -7.89
C LEU A 63 6.55 8.12 -7.38
N GLY A 64 5.35 8.44 -6.92
CA GLY A 64 5.00 9.72 -6.33
C GLY A 64 5.81 10.03 -5.07
N LEU A 65 6.07 9.02 -4.23
CA LEU A 65 6.97 9.14 -3.09
C LEU A 65 8.39 9.49 -3.53
N LEU A 66 8.95 8.79 -4.52
CA LEU A 66 10.30 9.07 -5.01
C LEU A 66 10.41 10.49 -5.57
N VAL A 67 9.49 10.87 -6.46
CA VAL A 67 9.47 12.21 -7.07
C VAL A 67 9.27 13.28 -5.99
N GLY A 68 8.33 13.08 -5.07
CA GLY A 68 8.04 14.05 -4.01
C GLY A 68 9.12 14.16 -2.94
N LEU A 69 9.85 13.09 -2.62
CA LEU A 69 10.94 13.13 -1.64
C LEU A 69 12.20 13.73 -2.24
N TRP A 70 12.60 13.26 -3.43
CA TRP A 70 13.84 13.72 -4.06
C TRP A 70 13.70 15.09 -4.71
N GLY A 71 12.56 15.39 -5.34
CA GLY A 71 12.32 16.71 -5.92
C GLY A 71 12.30 17.82 -4.86
N ASP A 72 11.70 17.55 -3.70
CA ASP A 72 11.70 18.47 -2.55
C ASP A 72 13.10 18.63 -1.96
N ALA A 73 13.83 17.52 -1.78
CA ALA A 73 15.19 17.55 -1.22
C ALA A 73 16.23 18.22 -2.13
N LEU A 74 16.05 18.14 -3.45
CA LEU A 74 16.93 18.78 -4.43
C LEU A 74 16.54 20.25 -4.71
N GLY A 75 15.42 20.72 -4.15
CA GLY A 75 14.89 22.06 -4.44
C GLY A 75 14.42 22.20 -5.90
N SER A 76 13.96 21.11 -6.51
CA SER A 76 13.53 21.08 -7.92
C SER A 76 12.13 21.64 -8.16
N PHE A 77 11.39 21.95 -7.09
CA PHE A 77 10.03 22.46 -7.16
C PHE A 77 9.97 23.93 -6.72
N ASP A 78 9.08 24.70 -7.34
CA ASP A 78 8.72 26.01 -6.81
C ASP A 78 7.99 25.88 -5.45
N ALA A 79 7.80 27.00 -4.75
CA ALA A 79 7.22 27.00 -3.41
C ALA A 79 5.81 26.38 -3.35
N GLY A 80 4.96 26.63 -4.36
CA GLY A 80 3.60 26.10 -4.39
C GLY A 80 3.58 24.60 -4.65
N LEU A 81 4.41 24.14 -5.60
CA LEU A 81 4.54 22.74 -5.94
C LEU A 81 5.23 21.93 -4.83
N SER A 82 6.27 22.47 -4.19
CA SER A 82 6.91 21.85 -3.02
C SER A 82 5.88 21.62 -1.91
N ASP A 83 5.06 22.63 -1.63
CA ASP A 83 4.06 22.54 -0.58
C ASP A 83 2.98 21.48 -0.86
N LEU A 84 2.49 21.44 -2.10
CA LEU A 84 1.58 20.39 -2.55
C LEU A 84 2.24 19.00 -2.49
N CYS A 85 3.51 18.88 -2.90
CA CYS A 85 4.26 17.63 -2.83
C CYS A 85 4.44 17.12 -1.39
N LYS A 86 4.69 18.01 -0.42
CA LYS A 86 4.74 17.65 1.01
C LYS A 86 3.42 17.03 1.46
N ALA A 87 2.29 17.63 1.09
CA ALA A 87 0.96 17.10 1.38
C ALA A 87 0.72 15.73 0.73
N LEU A 88 1.02 15.58 -0.55
CA LEU A 88 0.81 14.33 -1.29
C LEU A 88 1.71 13.19 -0.79
N VAL A 89 2.93 13.49 -0.33
CA VAL A 89 3.81 12.49 0.27
C VAL A 89 3.26 11.96 1.60
N ILE A 90 2.59 12.82 2.40
CA ILE A 90 1.87 12.37 3.60
C ILE A 90 0.74 11.40 3.20
N VAL A 91 -0.07 11.77 2.22
CA VAL A 91 -1.18 10.94 1.73
C VAL A 91 -0.68 9.59 1.22
N ALA A 92 0.37 9.58 0.39
CA ALA A 92 0.96 8.36 -0.14
C ALA A 92 1.51 7.47 0.99
N SER A 93 2.17 8.07 2.00
CA SER A 93 2.70 7.32 3.14
C SER A 93 1.60 6.69 3.99
N ILE A 94 0.50 7.41 4.23
CA ILE A 94 -0.66 6.89 4.98
C ILE A 94 -1.37 5.80 4.18
N ALA A 95 -1.56 6.00 2.88
CA ALA A 95 -2.19 5.00 2.02
C ALA A 95 -1.38 3.70 2.01
N LEU A 96 -0.06 3.78 1.85
CA LEU A 96 0.82 2.61 1.89
C LEU A 96 0.89 1.97 3.28
N PHE A 97 0.83 2.76 4.36
CA PHE A 97 0.72 2.21 5.71
C PHE A 97 -0.54 1.35 5.85
N ILE A 98 -1.69 1.85 5.41
CA ILE A 98 -2.97 1.14 5.51
C ILE A 98 -2.96 -0.11 4.63
N ASP A 99 -2.55 0.02 3.38
CA ASP A 99 -2.47 -1.07 2.42
C ASP A 99 -1.57 -2.20 2.94
N MET A 100 -0.35 -1.87 3.39
CA MET A 100 0.59 -2.86 3.94
C MET A 100 0.11 -3.45 5.27
N THR A 101 -0.66 -2.71 6.06
CA THR A 101 -1.26 -3.22 7.31
C THR A 101 -2.33 -4.24 7.02
N VAL A 102 -3.24 -3.94 6.08
CA VAL A 102 -4.24 -4.91 5.60
C VAL A 102 -3.53 -6.13 5.05
N ALA A 103 -2.47 -5.92 4.27
CA ALA A 103 -1.72 -7.02 3.72
C ALA A 103 -1.05 -7.90 4.78
N ALA A 104 -0.45 -7.28 5.80
CA ALA A 104 0.13 -7.96 6.95
C ALA A 104 -0.91 -8.74 7.76
N MET A 105 -2.13 -8.21 7.92
CA MET A 105 -3.22 -8.91 8.60
C MET A 105 -3.62 -10.16 7.82
N VAL A 106 -3.78 -10.05 6.50
CA VAL A 106 -4.08 -11.19 5.63
C VAL A 106 -2.97 -12.23 5.74
N HIS A 107 -1.69 -11.86 5.58
CA HIS A 107 -0.57 -12.78 5.76
C HIS A 107 -0.53 -13.39 7.17
N LYS A 108 -0.80 -12.62 8.24
CA LYS A 108 -0.85 -13.19 9.59
C LYS A 108 -1.94 -14.24 9.73
N TYR A 109 -3.09 -14.01 9.10
CA TYR A 109 -4.24 -14.89 9.12
C TYR A 109 -4.03 -16.14 8.26
N VAL A 110 -3.46 -15.95 7.07
CA VAL A 110 -3.20 -16.96 6.04
C VAL A 110 -1.97 -17.81 6.34
N ASP A 111 -0.86 -17.14 6.62
CA ASP A 111 0.47 -17.73 6.73
C ASP A 111 0.90 -17.98 8.18
N GLY A 112 0.15 -17.45 9.15
CA GLY A 112 0.54 -17.43 10.56
C GLY A 112 1.64 -16.41 10.88
N SER A 113 2.16 -15.70 9.86
CA SER A 113 3.22 -14.69 9.97
C SER A 113 2.85 -13.45 9.13
N PRO A 114 3.03 -12.23 9.65
CA PRO A 114 2.66 -11.02 8.91
C PRO A 114 3.62 -10.66 7.76
N GLY A 115 4.76 -11.35 7.67
CA GLY A 115 5.73 -11.24 6.57
C GLY A 115 6.35 -9.84 6.40
N MET A 116 6.89 -9.61 5.20
CA MET A 116 7.46 -8.33 4.79
C MET A 116 6.46 -7.15 4.84
N PRO A 117 5.16 -7.31 4.54
CA PRO A 117 4.20 -6.20 4.61
C PRO A 117 4.14 -5.50 5.97
N ALA A 118 4.28 -6.22 7.10
CA ALA A 118 4.32 -5.55 8.41
C ALA A 118 5.51 -4.59 8.56
N GLY A 119 6.70 -4.98 8.07
CA GLY A 119 7.87 -4.11 8.09
C GLY A 119 7.67 -2.86 7.23
N LEU A 120 7.09 -3.02 6.04
CA LEU A 120 6.78 -1.91 5.15
C LEU A 120 5.70 -0.99 5.71
N SER A 121 4.69 -1.54 6.39
CA SER A 121 3.68 -0.78 7.10
C SER A 121 4.30 0.12 8.18
N VAL A 122 5.16 -0.44 9.04
CA VAL A 122 5.85 0.33 10.09
C VAL A 122 6.72 1.42 9.47
N LEU A 123 7.45 1.12 8.40
CA LEU A 123 8.27 2.10 7.68
C LEU A 123 7.42 3.26 7.11
N ALA A 124 6.28 2.93 6.49
CA ALA A 124 5.35 3.92 5.94
C ALA A 124 4.74 4.81 7.04
N LEU A 125 4.39 4.22 8.19
CA LEU A 125 3.90 4.97 9.35
C LEU A 125 4.95 5.95 9.89
N ILE A 126 6.19 5.48 10.08
CA ILE A 126 7.29 6.35 10.54
C ILE A 126 7.50 7.49 9.55
N LEU A 127 7.50 7.21 8.24
CA LEU A 127 7.63 8.24 7.22
C LEU A 127 6.49 9.28 7.29
N ALA A 128 5.24 8.81 7.42
CA ALA A 128 4.07 9.68 7.55
C ALA A 128 4.19 10.59 8.77
N LEU A 129 4.51 10.04 9.95
CA LEU A 129 4.66 10.81 11.18
C LEU A 129 5.80 11.84 11.05
N LEU A 130 6.96 11.44 10.51
CA LEU A 130 8.07 12.38 10.30
C LEU A 130 7.69 13.52 9.35
N ARG A 131 6.95 13.23 8.29
CA ARG A 131 6.47 14.26 7.36
C ARG A 131 5.44 15.17 8.01
N ILE A 132 4.47 14.63 8.77
CA ILE A 132 3.46 15.43 9.48
C ILE A 132 4.13 16.39 10.48
N PHE A 133 5.07 15.91 11.29
CA PHE A 133 5.62 16.71 12.40
C PHE A 133 6.81 17.60 12.02
N PHE A 134 7.58 17.25 10.99
CA PHE A 134 8.84 17.95 10.70
C PHE A 134 8.95 18.55 9.29
N VAL A 135 8.18 18.07 8.32
CA VAL A 135 8.32 18.49 6.90
C VAL A 135 6.96 18.69 6.25
N GLY A 136 5.96 19.07 7.05
CA GLY A 136 4.58 19.18 6.62
C GLY A 136 4.38 20.36 5.67
N PRO A 137 3.23 20.40 4.97
CA PRO A 137 2.87 21.55 4.17
C PRO A 137 2.69 22.81 5.04
N ASP A 138 3.20 23.93 4.55
CA ASP A 138 3.18 25.25 5.14
C ASP A 138 1.80 25.91 4.98
N HIS A 139 1.09 25.67 3.88
CA HIS A 139 -0.25 26.25 3.65
C HIS A 139 -1.37 25.37 4.21
N SER A 140 -2.33 25.99 4.89
CA SER A 140 -3.51 25.33 5.46
C SER A 140 -4.36 24.58 4.43
N ALA A 141 -4.44 25.08 3.19
CA ALA A 141 -5.14 24.41 2.10
C ALA A 141 -4.51 23.02 1.79
N ASN A 142 -3.18 22.94 1.74
CA ASN A 142 -2.46 21.70 1.48
C ASN A 142 -2.47 20.75 2.69
N GLN A 143 -2.46 21.29 3.92
CA GLN A 143 -2.73 20.50 5.14
C GLN A 143 -4.12 19.87 5.11
N MET A 144 -5.13 20.64 4.67
CA MET A 144 -6.50 20.14 4.54
C MET A 144 -6.59 19.06 3.47
N ILE A 145 -5.93 19.23 2.32
CA ILE A 145 -5.84 18.19 1.28
C ILE A 145 -5.24 16.90 1.87
N ALA A 146 -4.11 17.00 2.57
CA ALA A 146 -3.47 15.84 3.19
C ALA A 146 -4.41 15.13 4.17
N THR A 147 -5.11 15.90 5.00
CA THR A 147 -6.05 15.38 5.99
C THR A 147 -7.24 14.69 5.35
N VAL A 148 -7.93 15.38 4.43
CA VAL A 148 -9.15 14.86 3.78
C VAL A 148 -8.83 13.61 2.98
N LEU A 149 -7.78 13.62 2.15
CA LEU A 149 -7.43 12.45 1.35
C LEU A 149 -7.01 11.26 2.24
N SER A 150 -6.25 11.51 3.30
CA SER A 150 -5.87 10.45 4.25
C SER A 150 -7.08 9.86 4.97
N CYS A 151 -8.04 10.70 5.38
CA CYS A 151 -9.31 10.26 5.97
C CYS A 151 -10.13 9.42 5.00
N VAL A 152 -10.21 9.80 3.72
CA VAL A 152 -10.91 9.02 2.70
C VAL A 152 -10.30 7.63 2.57
N VAL A 153 -8.97 7.51 2.54
CA VAL A 153 -8.31 6.20 2.46
C VAL A 153 -8.56 5.36 3.71
N MET A 154 -8.45 5.95 4.90
CA MET A 154 -8.74 5.25 6.17
C MET A 154 -10.19 4.76 6.24
N LEU A 155 -11.15 5.61 5.86
CA LEU A 155 -12.57 5.25 5.85
C LEU A 155 -12.86 4.14 4.84
N GLY A 156 -12.28 4.22 3.65
CA GLY A 156 -12.39 3.17 2.63
C GLY A 156 -11.92 1.82 3.17
N ALA A 157 -10.72 1.77 3.75
CA ALA A 157 -10.17 0.55 4.33
C ALA A 157 -11.02 0.03 5.51
N ALA A 158 -11.48 0.91 6.40
CA ALA A 158 -12.32 0.52 7.53
C ALA A 158 -13.66 -0.07 7.07
N VAL A 159 -14.27 0.50 6.03
CA VAL A 159 -15.50 -0.03 5.42
C VAL A 159 -15.24 -1.40 4.79
N THR A 160 -14.15 -1.55 4.04
CA THR A 160 -13.80 -2.84 3.43
C THR A 160 -13.58 -3.92 4.49
N ILE A 161 -12.84 -3.63 5.56
CA ILE A 161 -12.63 -4.55 6.70
C ILE A 161 -13.97 -4.87 7.39
N GLY A 162 -14.84 -3.87 7.59
CA GLY A 162 -16.14 -4.04 8.20
C GLY A 162 -17.08 -4.94 7.39
N ILE A 163 -17.15 -4.73 6.07
CA ILE A 163 -17.94 -5.55 5.15
C ILE A 163 -17.40 -6.98 5.11
N ASN A 164 -16.07 -7.13 5.06
CA ASN A 164 -15.41 -8.41 5.16
C ASN A 164 -15.90 -9.11 6.45
N LYS A 165 -15.63 -8.54 7.63
CA LYS A 165 -16.03 -9.12 8.93
C LYS A 165 -17.52 -9.51 9.00
N ALA A 166 -18.42 -8.69 8.45
CA ALA A 166 -19.86 -8.97 8.46
C ALA A 166 -20.25 -10.19 7.59
N ASN A 167 -19.49 -10.46 6.53
CA ASN A 167 -19.78 -11.54 5.58
C ASN A 167 -19.23 -12.92 6.02
N GLY A 168 -18.36 -12.98 7.04
CA GLY A 168 -17.87 -14.25 7.61
C GLY A 168 -17.10 -15.17 6.64
N ARG A 169 -16.65 -14.65 5.49
CA ARG A 169 -16.00 -15.44 4.42
C ARG A 169 -14.56 -15.86 4.72
N HIS A 170 -14.01 -15.47 5.86
CA HIS A 170 -12.57 -15.49 6.14
C HIS A 170 -12.08 -16.89 6.51
N GLU A 171 -12.86 -17.64 7.28
CA GLU A 171 -12.32 -18.81 7.99
C GLU A 171 -12.20 -20.06 7.12
N LYS A 172 -13.18 -20.36 6.26
CA LYS A 172 -13.20 -21.66 5.57
C LYS A 172 -12.55 -21.68 4.18
N ILE A 173 -12.64 -20.58 3.43
CA ILE A 173 -12.11 -20.51 2.05
C ILE A 173 -10.58 -20.40 2.08
N VAL A 174 -10.05 -19.71 3.09
CA VAL A 174 -8.65 -19.34 3.15
C VAL A 174 -7.74 -20.52 3.54
N GLU A 175 -8.21 -21.45 4.37
CA GLU A 175 -7.38 -22.56 4.83
C GLU A 175 -6.99 -23.56 3.72
N GLU A 176 -7.92 -23.94 2.84
CA GLU A 176 -7.66 -24.93 1.77
C GLU A 176 -6.81 -24.34 0.63
N GLU A 177 -7.11 -23.13 0.18
CA GLU A 177 -6.41 -22.50 -0.95
C GLU A 177 -5.02 -21.99 -0.59
N ASN A 178 -4.78 -21.63 0.68
CA ASN A 178 -3.45 -21.25 1.16
C ASN A 178 -2.43 -22.36 1.06
N LYS A 179 -2.86 -23.62 1.24
CA LYS A 179 -1.96 -24.76 1.15
C LYS A 179 -1.34 -24.85 -0.26
N GLN A 180 -2.14 -24.63 -1.30
CA GLN A 180 -1.66 -24.61 -2.69
C GLN A 180 -0.80 -23.37 -2.98
N LEU A 181 -1.13 -22.20 -2.43
CA LEU A 181 -0.32 -21.00 -2.61
C LEU A 181 1.10 -21.17 -2.06
N ARG A 182 1.24 -21.77 -0.87
CA ARG A 182 2.56 -22.04 -0.26
C ARG A 182 3.42 -22.94 -1.13
N GLU A 183 2.85 -24.03 -1.66
CA GLU A 183 3.51 -24.92 -2.61
C GLU A 183 4.02 -24.17 -3.86
N MET A 184 3.25 -23.20 -4.38
CA MET A 184 3.67 -22.39 -5.54
C MET A 184 4.79 -21.39 -5.23
N MET A 185 4.87 -20.90 -3.99
CA MET A 185 5.93 -19.97 -3.56
C MET A 185 7.22 -20.68 -3.14
N GLY A 186 7.22 -22.02 -3.08
CA GLY A 186 8.35 -22.80 -2.62
C GLY A 186 8.62 -22.63 -1.12
N VAL A 187 7.57 -22.38 -0.33
CA VAL A 187 7.61 -22.18 1.13
C VAL A 187 6.76 -23.22 1.83
#